data_AF-A0A947V5X3-F1
#
_entry.id   AF-A0A947V5X3-F1
#
_cell.length_a   1.000
_cell.length_b   1.000
_cell.length_c   1.000
_cell.angle_alpha   90.00
_cell.angle_beta   90.00
_cell.angle_gamma   90.00
#
_symmetry.space_group_name_H-M   'P 1'
#
loop_
_entity.id
_entity.type
_entity.pdbx_description
1 polymer ?
#
loop_
_entity_poly.entity_id
_entity_poly.type
_entity_poly.pdbx_seq_one_letter_code
_entity_poly.pdbx_strand_id
1 'polypeptide(L)'
;MEIHDPNLHLKLMEMCDCYLGTDYAATIQKVADAPSADIQEDALRYLALALLLTLTEEARQLSLKRKNDKITVTIKHEAEKIALRPPARAVFNKIISIMRAILHLEEDKGGMPLTLGLKNDQIEVQVKVERTADKETLKVKFPELG
;
A
#
# COMPACT_ATOMS: atom_id res chain seq x y z
N MET A 1 -29.27 -3.76 -7.45
CA MET A 1 -28.24 -4.66 -6.91
C MET A 1 -26.93 -3.91 -6.99
N GLU A 2 -26.62 -3.17 -5.93
CA GLU A 2 -25.26 -2.65 -5.75
C GLU A 2 -24.38 -3.86 -5.48
N ILE A 3 -23.52 -4.19 -6.45
CA ILE A 3 -22.49 -5.19 -6.23
C ILE A 3 -21.53 -4.55 -5.22
N HIS A 4 -21.75 -4.84 -3.93
CA HIS A 4 -20.75 -4.59 -2.90
C HIS A 4 -19.53 -5.41 -3.30
N ASP A 5 -18.51 -4.74 -3.85
CA ASP A 5 -17.20 -5.33 -4.13
C ASP A 5 -16.74 -6.14 -2.91
N PRO A 6 -16.43 -7.44 -3.06
CA PRO A 6 -16.11 -8.32 -1.95
C PRO A 6 -14.89 -7.77 -1.20
N ASN A 7 -15.16 -7.20 -0.03
CA ASN A 7 -14.25 -6.97 1.10
C ASN A 7 -12.78 -6.75 0.68
N LEU A 8 -12.47 -5.64 0.00
CA LEU A 8 -11.11 -5.32 -0.48
C LEU A 8 -10.06 -5.37 0.65
N HIS A 9 -10.49 -5.06 1.87
CA HIS A 9 -9.67 -5.21 3.07
C HIS A 9 -9.30 -6.67 3.33
N LEU A 10 -10.25 -7.60 3.25
CA LEU A 10 -9.99 -9.04 3.33
C LEU A 10 -9.03 -9.48 2.24
N LYS A 11 -9.25 -9.06 0.99
CA LYS A 11 -8.39 -9.44 -0.12
C LYS A 11 -6.96 -8.91 0.03
N LEU A 12 -6.79 -7.72 0.60
CA LEU A 12 -5.48 -7.19 0.96
C LEU A 12 -4.80 -8.07 2.03
N MET A 13 -5.55 -8.51 3.05
CA MET A 13 -5.03 -9.41 4.09
C MET A 13 -4.64 -10.78 3.51
N GLU A 14 -5.45 -11.35 2.62
CA GLU A 14 -5.12 -12.60 1.91
C GLU A 14 -3.83 -12.45 1.07
N MET A 15 -3.64 -11.30 0.41
CA MET A 15 -2.40 -11.02 -0.32
C MET A 15 -1.21 -10.90 0.63
N CYS A 16 -1.37 -10.22 1.78
CA CYS A 16 -0.32 -10.16 2.78
C CYS A 16 0.08 -11.56 3.28
N ASP A 17 -0.88 -12.43 3.55
CA ASP A 17 -0.60 -13.81 3.98
C ASP A 17 0.08 -14.64 2.88
N CYS A 18 -0.40 -14.53 1.63
CA CYS A 18 0.14 -15.24 0.47
C CYS A 18 1.61 -14.93 0.21
N TYR A 19 2.03 -13.67 0.38
CA TYR A 19 3.40 -13.23 0.15
C TYR A 19 4.26 -13.23 1.43
N LEU A 20 3.70 -13.55 2.60
CA LEU A 20 4.43 -13.51 3.86
C LEU A 20 5.66 -14.46 3.83
N GLY A 21 6.82 -13.93 4.20
CA GLY A 21 8.08 -14.67 4.19
C GLY A 21 8.74 -14.81 2.81
N THR A 22 8.23 -14.11 1.78
CA THR A 22 8.88 -14.05 0.47
C THR A 22 9.88 -12.91 0.38
N ASP A 23 10.68 -12.89 -0.70
CA ASP A 23 11.56 -11.74 -0.98
C ASP A 23 10.73 -10.56 -1.50
N TYR A 24 10.30 -9.69 -0.57
CA TYR A 24 9.36 -8.61 -0.87
C TYR A 24 9.96 -7.60 -1.85
N ALA A 25 11.21 -7.20 -1.66
CA ALA A 25 11.87 -6.20 -2.49
C ALA A 25 12.02 -6.70 -3.94
N ALA A 26 12.48 -7.94 -4.14
CA ALA A 26 12.58 -8.54 -5.47
C ALA A 26 11.19 -8.72 -6.11
N THR A 27 10.17 -9.09 -5.33
CA THR A 27 8.81 -9.29 -5.86
C THR A 27 8.16 -7.96 -6.24
N ILE A 28 8.33 -6.90 -5.43
CA ILE A 28 7.91 -5.54 -5.77
C ILE A 28 8.52 -5.10 -7.09
N GLN A 29 9.81 -5.37 -7.28
CA GLN A 29 10.50 -5.03 -8.52
C GLN A 29 9.89 -5.77 -9.72
N LYS A 30 9.60 -7.07 -9.60
CA LYS A 30 8.93 -7.86 -10.66
C LYS A 30 7.56 -7.30 -11.04
N VAL A 31 6.73 -6.97 -10.05
CA VAL A 31 5.39 -6.39 -10.26
C VAL A 31 5.47 -5.00 -10.89
N ALA A 32 6.47 -4.20 -10.49
CA ALA A 32 6.67 -2.87 -11.06
C ALA A 32 7.17 -2.92 -12.52
N ASP A 33 8.01 -3.90 -12.86
CA ASP A 33 8.64 -4.01 -14.19
C ASP A 33 7.71 -4.69 -15.21
N ALA A 34 6.96 -5.71 -14.77
CA ALA A 34 6.04 -6.47 -15.60
C ALA A 34 4.67 -6.58 -14.93
N PRO A 35 3.85 -5.52 -14.95
CA PRO A 35 2.47 -5.60 -14.47
C PRO A 35 1.67 -6.57 -15.35
N SER A 36 0.80 -7.34 -14.71
CA SER A 36 -0.13 -8.23 -15.39
C SER A 36 -1.26 -7.46 -16.08
N ALA A 37 -2.13 -8.19 -16.78
CA ALA A 37 -3.36 -7.59 -17.33
C ALA A 37 -4.35 -7.18 -16.22
N ASP A 38 -4.25 -7.76 -15.02
CA ASP A 38 -5.14 -7.47 -13.89
C ASP A 38 -4.54 -6.41 -12.97
N ILE A 39 -4.83 -5.15 -13.30
CA ILE A 39 -4.35 -3.98 -12.54
C ILE A 39 -4.81 -4.01 -11.07
N GLN A 40 -5.95 -4.65 -10.77
CA GLN A 40 -6.45 -4.74 -9.41
C GLN A 40 -5.61 -5.70 -8.57
N GLU A 41 -5.32 -6.87 -9.10
CA GLU A 41 -4.45 -7.86 -8.48
C GLU A 41 -3.04 -7.30 -8.30
N ASP A 42 -2.46 -6.67 -9.32
CA ASP A 42 -1.15 -6.02 -9.21
C ASP A 42 -1.14 -4.91 -8.14
N ALA A 43 -2.21 -4.14 -8.03
CA ALA A 43 -2.33 -3.10 -7.01
C ALA A 43 -2.36 -3.69 -5.59
N LEU A 44 -3.19 -4.71 -5.37
CA LEU A 44 -3.28 -5.40 -4.08
C LEU A 44 -1.95 -6.09 -3.73
N ARG A 45 -1.35 -6.77 -4.70
CA ARG A 45 -0.06 -7.45 -4.57
C ARG A 45 1.05 -6.47 -4.23
N TYR A 46 1.19 -5.38 -5.00
CA TYR A 46 2.21 -4.37 -4.74
C TYR A 46 2.03 -3.74 -3.35
N LEU A 47 0.79 -3.41 -2.98
CA LEU A 47 0.48 -2.84 -1.68
C LEU A 47 0.82 -3.81 -0.54
N ALA A 48 0.40 -5.07 -0.64
CA ALA A 48 0.71 -6.11 0.34
C ALA A 48 2.22 -6.26 0.53
N LEU A 49 2.98 -6.41 -0.56
CA LEU A 49 4.43 -6.54 -0.51
C LEU A 49 5.09 -5.30 0.12
N ALA A 50 4.63 -4.09 -0.22
CA ALA A 50 5.18 -2.86 0.34
C ALA A 50 4.91 -2.74 1.85
N LEU A 51 3.74 -3.17 2.32
CA LEU A 51 3.41 -3.23 3.75
C LEU A 51 4.32 -4.26 4.46
N LEU A 52 4.41 -5.48 3.94
CA LEU A 52 5.25 -6.55 4.50
C LEU A 52 6.73 -6.16 4.54
N LEU A 53 7.23 -5.54 3.47
CA LEU A 53 8.60 -5.03 3.44
C LEU A 53 8.79 -3.96 4.51
N THR A 54 7.87 -3.01 4.65
CA THR A 54 7.97 -1.96 5.67
C THR A 54 7.98 -2.53 7.09
N LEU A 55 7.18 -3.56 7.34
CA LEU A 55 7.16 -4.28 8.61
C LEU A 55 8.45 -5.05 8.88
N THR A 56 8.95 -5.77 7.87
CA THR A 56 10.17 -6.57 7.96
C THR A 56 11.41 -5.69 8.14
N GLU A 57 11.38 -4.50 7.55
CA GLU A 57 12.41 -3.46 7.66
C GLU A 57 12.26 -2.62 8.95
N GLU A 58 11.30 -2.95 9.83
CA GLU A 58 10.99 -2.26 11.09
C GLU A 58 10.84 -0.73 10.89
N ALA A 59 10.28 -0.35 9.76
CA ALA A 59 10.24 1.04 9.33
C ALA A 59 8.99 1.75 9.82
N ARG A 60 9.17 3.01 10.24
CA ARG A 60 8.11 3.84 10.83
C ARG A 60 7.00 4.22 9.84
N GLN A 61 7.31 4.32 8.55
CA GLN A 61 6.32 4.82 7.58
C GLN A 61 6.58 4.38 6.14
N LEU A 62 5.56 3.85 5.49
CA LEU A 62 5.47 3.70 4.03
C LEU A 62 4.85 4.95 3.39
N SER A 63 5.40 5.42 2.28
CA SER A 63 4.90 6.60 1.57
C SER A 63 4.90 6.40 0.06
N LEU A 64 3.72 6.44 -0.53
CA LEU A 64 3.48 6.43 -1.97
C LEU A 64 3.03 7.82 -2.39
N LYS A 65 3.73 8.44 -3.33
CA LYS A 65 3.45 9.80 -3.81
C LYS A 65 3.50 9.86 -5.32
N ARG A 66 2.55 10.58 -5.91
CA ARG A 66 2.57 10.97 -7.33
C ARG A 66 2.54 12.49 -7.42
N LYS A 67 3.49 13.07 -8.15
CA LYS A 67 3.56 14.53 -8.42
C LYS A 67 4.06 14.75 -9.84
N ASN A 68 3.35 15.54 -10.64
CA ASN A 68 3.70 15.81 -12.06
C ASN A 68 4.01 14.51 -12.83
N ASP A 69 3.12 13.53 -12.74
CA ASP A 69 3.24 12.17 -13.32
C ASP A 69 4.38 11.28 -12.75
N LYS A 70 5.30 11.84 -11.97
CA LYS A 70 6.35 11.07 -11.30
C LYS A 70 5.81 10.36 -10.07
N ILE A 71 5.86 9.03 -10.07
CA ILE A 71 5.52 8.18 -8.94
C ILE A 71 6.78 7.90 -8.13
N THR A 72 6.66 7.97 -6.81
CA THR A 72 7.75 7.75 -5.86
C THR A 72 7.21 6.96 -4.69
N VAL A 73 7.85 5.84 -4.40
CA VAL A 73 7.53 4.99 -3.26
C VAL A 73 8.74 4.94 -2.35
N THR A 74 8.56 5.25 -1.08
CA THR A 74 9.64 5.29 -0.11
C THR A 74 9.20 4.70 1.22
N ILE A 75 10.08 3.91 1.82
CA ILE A 75 10.01 3.47 3.20
C ILE A 75 10.88 4.42 4.05
N LYS A 76 10.37 4.87 5.19
CA LYS A 76 11.07 5.78 6.10
C LYS A 76 11.39 5.06 7.41
N HIS A 77 12.68 5.00 7.73
CA HIS A 77 13.24 4.59 9.01
C HIS A 77 13.51 5.81 9.90
N GLU A 78 14.07 5.60 11.09
CA GLU A 78 14.44 6.68 12.00
C GLU A 78 15.43 7.67 11.37
N ALA A 79 16.53 7.14 10.82
CA ALA A 79 17.62 7.93 10.27
C ALA A 79 17.62 8.00 8.73
N GLU A 80 16.95 7.06 8.05
CA GLU A 80 17.11 6.86 6.61
C GLU A 80 15.78 6.68 5.87
N LYS A 81 15.84 6.82 4.55
CA LYS A 81 14.69 6.57 3.66
C LYS A 81 15.15 5.69 2.50
N ILE A 82 14.47 4.57 2.32
CA ILE A 82 14.72 3.63 1.24
C ILE A 82 13.70 3.91 0.13
N ALA A 83 14.19 4.12 -1.09
CA ALA A 83 13.33 4.27 -2.25
C ALA A 83 13.03 2.91 -2.87
N LEU A 84 11.75 2.59 -3.06
CA LEU A 84 11.31 1.38 -3.75
C LEU A 84 11.06 1.66 -5.23
N ARG A 85 11.04 0.58 -6.03
CA ARG A 85 10.68 0.66 -7.45
C ARG A 85 9.23 1.11 -7.58
N PRO A 86 8.94 2.26 -8.22
CA PRO A 86 7.59 2.76 -8.34
C PRO A 86 6.77 1.86 -9.28
N PRO A 87 5.50 1.59 -8.97
CA PRO A 87 4.63 0.82 -9.86
C PRO A 87 4.20 1.65 -11.07
N ALA A 88 3.64 0.97 -12.08
CA ALA A 88 3.02 1.64 -13.21
C ALA A 88 1.88 2.58 -12.76
N ARG A 89 1.61 3.62 -13.55
CA ARG A 89 0.60 4.64 -13.22
C ARG A 89 -0.79 4.06 -13.01
N ALA A 90 -1.20 3.09 -13.81
CA ALA A 90 -2.48 2.41 -13.66
C ALA A 90 -2.58 1.70 -12.29
N VAL A 91 -1.54 0.95 -11.92
CA VAL A 91 -1.43 0.24 -10.64
C VAL A 91 -1.45 1.22 -9.47
N PHE A 92 -0.65 2.29 -9.51
CA PHE A 92 -0.66 3.33 -8.47
C PHE A 92 -2.06 3.93 -8.24
N ASN A 93 -2.74 4.33 -9.31
CA ASN A 93 -4.08 4.90 -9.21
C ASN A 93 -5.07 3.92 -8.58
N LYS A 94 -4.95 2.63 -8.95
CA LYS A 94 -5.78 1.57 -8.39
C LYS A 94 -5.47 1.30 -6.92
N ILE A 95 -4.20 1.34 -6.49
CA ILE A 95 -3.81 1.28 -5.06
C ILE A 95 -4.52 2.37 -4.26
N ILE A 96 -4.45 3.62 -4.72
CA ILE A 96 -5.13 4.75 -4.05
C ILE A 96 -6.64 4.51 -4.00
N SER A 97 -7.24 4.07 -5.10
CA SER A 97 -8.68 3.78 -5.18
C SER A 97 -9.10 2.68 -4.19
N ILE A 98 -8.32 1.59 -4.10
CA ILE A 98 -8.58 0.49 -3.17
C ILE A 98 -8.50 0.99 -1.73
N MET A 99 -7.44 1.72 -1.38
CA MET A 99 -7.29 2.27 -0.03
C MET A 99 -8.43 3.22 0.32
N ARG A 100 -8.86 4.08 -0.60
CA ARG A 100 -10.02 4.96 -0.35
C ARG A 100 -11.31 4.17 -0.15
N ALA A 101 -11.52 3.10 -0.91
CA ALA A 101 -12.68 2.24 -0.75
C ALA A 101 -12.67 1.50 0.60
N ILE A 102 -11.53 0.92 1.00
CA ILE A 102 -11.35 0.27 2.30
C ILE A 102 -11.62 1.25 3.45
N LEU A 103 -11.13 2.47 3.32
CA LEU A 103 -11.25 3.51 4.33
C LEU A 103 -12.57 4.31 4.22
N HIS A 104 -13.47 3.95 3.32
CA HIS A 104 -14.72 4.68 3.06
C HIS A 104 -14.53 6.21 2.94
N LEU A 105 -13.44 6.64 2.29
CA LEU A 105 -13.09 8.06 2.16
C LEU A 105 -13.86 8.70 1.01
N GLU A 106 -14.91 9.45 1.34
CA GLU A 106 -15.67 10.26 0.39
C GLU A 106 -14.90 11.51 -0.04
N GLU A 107 -14.15 12.12 0.88
CA GLU A 107 -13.37 13.33 0.64
C GLU A 107 -12.06 13.05 -0.12
N ASP A 108 -11.48 14.11 -0.69
CA ASP A 108 -10.15 14.08 -1.32
C ASP A 108 -9.02 13.82 -0.31
N LYS A 109 -9.24 14.13 0.96
CA LYS A 109 -8.28 13.92 2.04
C LYS A 109 -8.94 13.25 3.22
N GLY A 110 -8.33 12.17 3.69
CA GLY A 110 -8.80 11.46 4.86
C GLY A 110 -7.74 10.52 5.41
N GLY A 111 -7.96 10.04 6.63
CA GLY A 111 -7.06 9.08 7.23
C GLY A 111 -7.69 8.44 8.45
N MET A 112 -7.48 7.15 8.58
CA MET A 112 -8.04 6.34 9.65
C MET A 112 -7.10 5.17 9.97
N PRO A 113 -7.15 4.64 11.19
CA PRO A 113 -6.47 3.40 11.52
C PRO A 113 -7.02 2.27 10.66
N LEU A 114 -6.12 1.42 10.17
CA LEU A 114 -6.41 0.20 9.45
C LEU A 114 -5.75 -0.96 10.21
N THR A 115 -6.54 -1.93 10.63
CA THR A 115 -6.01 -3.15 11.24
C THR A 115 -5.56 -4.09 10.13
N LEU A 116 -4.31 -4.52 10.18
CA LEU A 116 -3.73 -5.53 9.29
C LEU A 116 -3.55 -6.82 10.10
N GLY A 117 -4.35 -7.85 9.79
CA GLY A 117 -4.14 -9.19 10.31
C GLY A 117 -3.04 -9.92 9.52
N LEU A 118 -2.04 -10.46 10.23
CA LEU A 118 -0.91 -11.19 9.66
C LEU A 118 -0.74 -12.51 10.40
N LYS A 119 -1.17 -13.62 9.80
CA LYS A 119 -1.23 -14.96 10.42
C LYS A 119 -1.89 -14.96 11.81
N ASN A 120 -1.09 -14.85 12.87
CA ASN A 120 -1.53 -14.89 14.28
C ASN A 120 -1.36 -13.55 15.00
N ASP A 121 -0.86 -12.53 14.30
CA ASP A 121 -0.62 -11.20 14.84
C ASP A 121 -1.54 -10.19 14.16
N GLN A 122 -1.80 -9.07 14.83
CA GLN A 122 -2.56 -7.96 14.27
C GLN A 122 -1.82 -6.67 14.58
N ILE A 123 -1.63 -5.87 13.54
CA ILE A 123 -1.01 -4.57 13.67
C ILE A 123 -1.97 -3.49 13.22
N GLU A 124 -2.20 -2.51 14.07
CA GLU A 124 -2.97 -1.32 13.71
C GLU A 124 -2.02 -0.30 13.09
N VAL A 125 -2.25 0.04 11.81
CA VAL A 125 -1.45 1.04 11.10
C VAL A 125 -2.29 2.26 10.79
N GLN A 126 -1.72 3.45 10.91
CA GLN A 126 -2.45 4.67 10.58
C GLN A 126 -2.29 5.00 9.10
N VAL A 127 -3.38 4.89 8.34
CA VAL A 127 -3.37 5.22 6.92
C VAL A 127 -3.87 6.64 6.71
N LYS A 128 -3.21 7.37 5.81
CA LYS A 128 -3.63 8.68 5.34
C LYS A 128 -3.55 8.78 3.83
N VAL A 129 -4.65 9.16 3.22
CA VAL A 129 -4.77 9.42 1.78
C VAL A 129 -5.03 10.91 1.56
N GLU A 130 -4.27 11.52 0.66
CA GLU A 130 -4.41 12.92 0.28
C GLU A 130 -4.38 13.00 -1.26
N ARG A 131 -5.48 13.43 -1.86
CA ARG A 131 -5.63 13.71 -3.29
C ARG A 131 -5.82 15.21 -3.48
N THR A 132 -5.13 15.76 -4.46
CA THR A 132 -5.19 17.17 -4.88
C THR A 132 -5.00 17.22 -6.39
N ALA A 133 -5.32 18.34 -7.04
CA ALA A 133 -5.28 18.48 -8.51
C ALA A 133 -4.00 17.92 -9.16
N ASP A 134 -2.84 18.21 -8.56
CA ASP A 134 -1.52 17.84 -9.12
C ASP A 134 -0.79 16.75 -8.34
N LYS A 135 -1.36 16.28 -7.22
CA LYS A 135 -0.64 15.40 -6.29
C LYS A 135 -1.56 14.42 -5.58
N GLU A 136 -1.14 13.16 -5.62
CA GLU A 136 -1.73 12.07 -4.85
C GLU A 136 -0.70 11.51 -3.86
N THR A 137 -1.13 11.22 -2.65
CA THR A 137 -0.26 10.74 -1.58
C THR A 137 -0.99 9.75 -0.71
N LEU A 138 -0.40 8.57 -0.54
CA LEU A 138 -0.79 7.56 0.44
C LEU A 138 0.37 7.40 1.42
N LYS A 139 0.08 7.52 2.72
CA LYS A 139 1.03 7.29 3.80
C LYS A 139 0.45 6.23 4.71
N VAL A 140 1.26 5.25 5.06
CA VAL A 140 0.91 4.25 6.08
C VAL A 140 1.97 4.38 7.16
N LYS A 141 1.55 4.75 8.37
CA LYS A 141 2.42 4.82 9.53
C LYS A 141 2.25 3.57 10.36
N PHE A 142 3.37 2.97 10.69
CA PHE A 142 3.42 1.80 11.55
C PHE A 142 3.63 2.25 12.99
N PRO A 143 3.03 1.56 13.97
CA PRO A 143 3.32 1.78 15.37
C PRO A 143 4.77 1.39 15.64
N GLU A 144 5.36 1.97 16.68
CA GLU A 144 6.67 1.52 17.16
C GLU A 144 6.48 0.14 17.77
N LEU A 145 6.98 -0.89 17.09
CA LEU A 145 7.09 -2.24 17.63
C LEU A 145 8.24 -2.20 18.64
N GLY A 146 7.88 -2.13 19.92
CA GLY A 146 8.81 -2.00 21.05
C GLY A 146 9.34 -3.33 21.56
#